data_AF-A0A939MIE8-F1
#
_entry.id   AF-A0A939MIE8-F1
#
_cell.length_a   1.000
_cell.length_b   1.000
_cell.length_c   1.000
_cell.angle_alpha   90.00
_cell.angle_beta   90.00
_cell.angle_gamma   90.00
#
_symmetry.space_group_name_H-M   'P 1'
#
loop_
_entity.id
_entity.type
_entity.pdbx_description
1 polymer ?
#
loop_
_entity_poly.entity_id
_entity_poly.type
_entity_poly.pdbx_seq_one_letter_code
_entity_poly.pdbx_strand_id
1 'polypeptide(L)'
;MDDPVYGKLWITTQGYAALAQISHPTAGSNGHTYLHRKVLYDAIGPGDQPCNWCGTIVEWFAKGERKLVVDHLDNDKLNNERSNLVASCHRCNATRGLFMSWVLKHRDDPFLLTLLKANVNRK
;
A
#
# COMPACT_ATOMS: atom_id res chain seq x y z
N MET A 1 -33.95 12.07 12.73
CA MET A 1 -32.65 12.79 12.71
C MET A 1 -31.65 11.69 12.48
N ASP A 2 -31.39 11.40 11.21
CA ASP A 2 -30.71 10.19 10.78
C ASP A 2 -29.46 10.62 10.02
N ASP A 3 -28.30 10.47 10.65
CA ASP A 3 -26.99 10.58 10.01
C ASP A 3 -26.37 9.18 10.00
N PRO A 4 -25.98 8.68 8.81
CA PRO A 4 -24.68 8.04 8.75
C PRO A 4 -23.87 8.47 7.53
N VAL A 5 -22.86 9.28 7.80
CA VAL A 5 -21.50 9.25 7.26
C VAL A 5 -21.12 7.88 6.68
N TYR A 6 -21.28 7.68 5.37
CA TYR A 6 -20.48 6.72 4.58
C TYR A 6 -20.30 7.27 3.15
N GLY A 7 -19.16 7.93 2.92
CA GLY A 7 -18.79 8.44 1.61
C GLY A 7 -18.66 7.31 0.59
N LYS A 8 -19.34 7.46 -0.56
CA LYS A 8 -19.22 6.57 -1.73
C LYS A 8 -17.76 6.24 -2.00
N LEU A 9 -17.42 4.96 -2.15
CA LEU A 9 -16.10 4.52 -2.61
C LEU A 9 -15.97 4.78 -4.12
N TRP A 10 -14.81 5.22 -4.59
CA TRP A 10 -14.48 5.28 -6.02
C TRP A 10 -13.04 4.84 -6.29
N ILE A 11 -12.77 4.53 -7.57
CA ILE A 11 -11.43 4.20 -8.04
C ILE A 11 -10.81 5.45 -8.68
N THR A 12 -9.61 5.83 -8.25
CA THR A 12 -8.89 6.98 -8.83
C THR A 12 -8.30 6.62 -10.20
N THR A 13 -7.91 7.64 -10.97
CA THR A 13 -7.23 7.43 -12.27
C THR A 13 -5.90 6.69 -12.14
N GLN A 14 -5.30 6.64 -10.95
CA GLN A 14 -4.10 5.86 -10.63
C GLN A 14 -4.41 4.41 -10.18
N GLY A 15 -5.68 4.01 -10.16
CA GLY A 15 -6.14 2.66 -9.82
C GLY A 15 -6.29 2.37 -8.33
N TYR A 16 -6.35 3.39 -7.46
CA TYR A 16 -6.53 3.20 -6.02
C TYR A 16 -8.00 3.37 -5.61
N ALA A 17 -8.43 2.60 -4.62
CA ALA A 17 -9.71 2.84 -3.93
C ALA A 17 -9.59 4.05 -2.99
N ALA A 18 -10.57 4.97 -3.05
CA ALA A 18 -10.65 6.17 -2.22
C ALA A 18 -12.09 6.44 -1.76
N LEU A 19 -12.21 7.15 -0.63
CA LEU A 19 -13.48 7.56 -0.04
C LEU A 19 -13.43 9.02 0.42
N ALA A 20 -14.60 9.67 0.49
CA ALA A 20 -14.74 11.00 1.05
C ALA A 20 -14.79 10.88 2.58
N GLN A 21 -13.71 11.31 3.24
CA GLN A 21 -13.60 11.28 4.69
C GLN A 21 -12.68 12.41 5.13
N ILE A 22 -13.24 13.62 5.21
CA ILE A 22 -12.50 14.87 5.46
C ILE A 22 -11.80 14.85 6.82
N SER A 23 -12.41 14.23 7.84
CA SER A 23 -11.91 14.24 9.21
C SER A 23 -10.81 13.21 9.49
N HIS A 24 -10.49 12.32 8.54
CA HIS A 24 -9.48 11.30 8.78
C HIS A 24 -8.06 11.91 8.81
N PRO A 25 -7.15 11.50 9.71
CA PRO A 25 -5.80 12.05 9.76
C PRO A 25 -5.02 11.89 8.44
N THR A 26 -5.30 10.83 7.69
CA THR A 26 -4.68 10.59 6.37
C THR A 26 -5.43 11.23 5.20
N ALA A 27 -6.45 12.05 5.45
CA ALA A 27 -7.16 12.76 4.41
C ALA A 27 -6.26 13.79 3.73
N GLY A 28 -6.35 13.88 2.41
CA GLY A 28 -5.73 14.95 1.65
C GLY A 28 -6.45 16.28 1.87
N SER A 29 -5.87 17.37 1.36
CA SER A 29 -6.47 18.72 1.39
C SER A 29 -7.81 18.81 0.65
N ASN A 30 -8.10 17.86 -0.24
CA ASN A 30 -9.37 17.71 -0.94
C ASN A 30 -10.44 16.92 -0.16
N GLY A 31 -10.14 16.51 1.08
CA GLY A 31 -11.08 15.75 1.91
C GLY A 31 -11.19 14.26 1.56
N HIS A 32 -10.36 13.78 0.64
CA HIS A 32 -10.35 12.38 0.22
C HIS A 32 -9.29 11.58 0.95
N THR A 33 -9.63 10.35 1.30
CA THR A 33 -8.72 9.41 1.93
C THR A 33 -8.55 8.19 1.04
N TYR A 34 -7.31 7.78 0.76
CA TYR A 34 -7.05 6.50 0.12
C TYR A 34 -7.33 5.34 1.09
N LEU A 35 -8.05 4.33 0.62
CA LEU A 35 -8.51 3.24 1.48
C LEU A 35 -7.33 2.49 2.14
N HIS A 36 -6.27 2.18 1.39
CA HIS A 36 -5.07 1.53 1.94
C HIS A 36 -4.42 2.36 3.06
N ARG A 37 -4.40 3.70 2.94
CA ARG A 37 -3.84 4.57 4.00
C ARG A 37 -4.72 4.52 5.23
N LYS A 38 -6.04 4.59 5.05
CA LYS A 38 -7.00 4.47 6.14
C LYS A 38 -6.85 3.17 6.90
N VAL A 39 -6.98 2.03 6.20
CA VAL A 39 -6.96 0.70 6.82
C VAL A 39 -5.67 0.48 7.60
N LEU A 40 -4.52 0.84 7.02
CA LEU A 40 -3.27 0.66 7.72
C LEU A 40 -3.11 1.64 8.90
N TYR A 41 -3.51 2.91 8.75
CA TYR A 41 -3.46 3.90 9.83
C TYR A 41 -4.34 3.50 11.02
N ASP A 42 -5.57 3.06 10.77
CA ASP A 42 -6.48 2.59 11.81
C ASP A 42 -5.88 1.43 12.61
N ALA A 43 -5.08 0.59 11.95
CA ALA A 43 -4.51 -0.61 12.56
C ALA A 43 -3.19 -0.37 13.31
N ILE A 44 -2.33 0.54 12.86
CA ILE A 44 -1.00 0.78 13.47
C ILE A 44 -0.94 2.10 14.25
N GLY A 45 -1.96 2.94 14.11
CA GLY A 45 -2.07 4.22 14.78
C GLY A 45 -1.13 5.29 14.22
N PRO A 46 -1.12 6.47 14.87
CA PRO A 46 -0.11 7.49 14.62
C PRO A 46 1.28 7.02 15.04
N GLY A 47 2.31 7.71 14.55
CA GLY A 47 3.70 7.55 15.00
C GLY A 47 4.61 6.83 14.02
N ASP A 48 5.82 6.60 14.51
CA ASP A 48 6.94 6.00 13.79
C ASP A 48 6.73 4.51 13.60
N GLN A 49 7.03 4.01 12.41
CA GLN A 49 6.88 2.62 12.03
C GLN A 49 8.16 2.13 11.36
N PRO A 50 8.67 0.94 11.70
CA PRO A 50 9.76 0.35 10.94
C PRO A 50 9.26 -0.04 9.54
N CYS A 51 10.01 0.29 8.50
CA CYS A 51 9.79 -0.23 7.16
C CYS A 51 9.83 -1.75 7.20
N ASN A 52 8.79 -2.42 6.69
CA ASN A 52 8.66 -3.87 6.67
C ASN A 52 9.82 -4.58 5.96
N TRP A 53 10.47 -3.90 5.01
CA TRP A 53 11.52 -4.49 4.17
C TRP A 53 12.94 -4.27 4.68
N CYS A 54 13.21 -3.14 5.31
CA CYS A 54 14.59 -2.75 5.68
C CYS A 54 14.74 -2.21 7.11
N GLY A 55 13.65 -2.09 7.86
CA GLY A 55 13.65 -1.60 9.24
C GLY A 55 13.85 -0.08 9.40
N THR A 56 14.14 0.67 8.33
CA THR A 56 14.24 2.14 8.40
C THR A 56 12.95 2.73 8.97
N ILE A 57 13.08 3.62 9.95
CA ILE A 57 11.94 4.29 10.58
C ILE A 57 11.27 5.26 9.61
N VAL A 58 9.95 5.12 9.47
CA VAL A 58 9.09 5.93 8.60
C VAL A 58 7.88 6.45 9.35
N GLU A 59 7.31 7.55 8.85
CA GLU A 59 6.22 8.29 9.48
C GLU A 59 5.16 8.73 8.45
N TRP A 60 3.90 8.74 8.88
CA TRP A 60 2.75 9.08 8.05
C TRP A 60 2.82 10.44 7.33
N PHE A 61 3.40 11.45 8.00
CA PHE A 61 3.38 12.85 7.58
C PHE A 61 4.77 13.43 7.34
N ALA A 62 5.83 12.62 7.48
CA ALA A 62 7.17 13.03 7.12
C ALA A 62 7.32 13.23 5.61
N LYS A 63 8.35 13.98 5.23
CA LYS A 63 8.75 14.21 3.84
C LYS A 63 10.07 13.47 3.55
N GLY A 64 10.34 13.23 2.27
CA GLY A 64 11.57 12.56 1.84
C GLY A 64 11.64 11.10 2.26
N GLU A 65 12.83 10.63 2.62
CA GLU A 65 13.14 9.21 2.89
C GLU A 65 12.37 8.63 4.09
N ARG A 66 12.00 9.46 5.07
CA ARG A 66 11.19 9.03 6.24
C ARG A 66 9.70 8.94 5.93
N LYS A 67 9.24 9.31 4.73
CA LYS A 67 7.82 9.23 4.39
C LYS A 67 7.36 7.78 4.37
N LEU A 68 6.33 7.47 5.16
CA LEU A 68 5.64 6.18 5.13
C LEU A 68 4.81 6.06 3.85
N VAL A 69 5.11 5.01 3.11
CA VAL A 69 4.33 4.53 1.96
C VAL A 69 3.67 3.22 2.37
N VAL A 70 2.37 3.12 2.09
CA VAL A 70 1.66 1.86 2.26
C VAL A 70 1.98 0.99 1.07
N ASP A 71 2.57 -0.17 1.32
CA ASP A 71 2.91 -1.15 0.29
C ASP A 71 1.91 -2.31 0.32
N HIS A 72 1.50 -2.75 -0.86
CA HIS A 72 0.62 -3.89 -1.08
C HIS A 72 1.50 -5.11 -1.35
N LEU A 73 1.43 -6.13 -0.49
CA LEU A 73 2.31 -7.31 -0.60
C LEU A 73 2.14 -8.03 -1.94
N ASP A 74 0.91 -8.07 -2.47
CA ASP A 74 0.54 -8.67 -3.75
C ASP A 74 0.62 -7.72 -4.96
N ASN A 75 0.98 -6.44 -4.75
CA ASN A 75 1.01 -5.40 -5.77
C ASN A 75 -0.37 -5.07 -6.41
N ASP A 76 -1.47 -5.47 -5.79
CA ASP A 76 -2.84 -5.09 -6.17
C ASP A 76 -3.34 -3.90 -5.33
N LYS A 77 -3.49 -2.74 -5.98
CA LYS A 77 -3.94 -1.48 -5.36
C LYS A 77 -5.37 -1.53 -4.80
N LEU A 78 -6.17 -2.53 -5.20
CA LEU A 78 -7.55 -2.70 -4.77
C LEU A 78 -7.69 -3.71 -3.62
N ASN A 79 -6.68 -4.55 -3.38
CA ASN A 79 -6.66 -5.46 -2.24
C ASN A 79 -6.24 -4.72 -0.96
N ASN A 80 -7.21 -4.07 -0.31
CA ASN A 80 -7.01 -3.25 0.88
C ASN A 80 -7.21 -4.03 2.19
N GLU A 81 -7.18 -5.37 2.15
CA GLU A 81 -7.20 -6.20 3.36
C GLU A 81 -6.01 -5.87 4.26
N ARG A 82 -6.25 -5.71 5.57
CA ARG A 82 -5.18 -5.30 6.51
C ARG A 82 -3.95 -6.21 6.42
N SER A 83 -4.13 -7.51 6.24
CA SER A 83 -3.03 -8.48 6.10
C SER A 83 -2.17 -8.30 4.84
N ASN A 84 -2.68 -7.59 3.83
CA ASN A 84 -1.96 -7.30 2.58
C ASN A 84 -1.20 -5.96 2.63
N LEU A 85 -1.41 -5.15 3.68
CA LEU A 85 -0.85 -3.81 3.78
C LEU A 85 0.27 -3.75 4.80
N VAL A 86 1.39 -3.16 4.41
CA VAL A 86 2.55 -2.94 5.31
C VAL A 86 3.09 -1.52 5.20
N ALA A 87 3.71 -1.03 6.28
CA ALA A 87 4.44 0.22 6.27
C ALA A 87 5.78 0.03 5.55
N SER A 88 6.13 0.94 4.64
CA SER A 88 7.36 0.88 3.87
C SER A 88 7.98 2.26 3.67
N CYS A 89 9.30 2.32 3.47
CA CYS A 89 9.95 3.52 2.98
C CYS A 89 9.78 3.64 1.45
N HIS A 90 9.88 4.86 0.94
CA HIS A 90 9.74 5.16 -0.48
C HIS A 90 10.69 4.33 -1.35
N ARG A 91 11.96 4.18 -0.95
CA ARG A 91 12.97 3.41 -1.68
C ARG A 91 12.55 1.95 -1.85
N CYS A 92 12.19 1.27 -0.76
CA CYS A 92 11.82 -0.14 -0.82
C CYS A 92 10.55 -0.37 -1.65
N ASN A 93 9.52 0.46 -1.47
CA ASN A 93 8.30 0.38 -2.26
C ASN A 93 8.58 0.58 -3.76
N ALA A 94 9.38 1.59 -4.11
CA ALA A 94 9.73 1.87 -5.51
C ALA A 94 10.57 0.74 -6.14
N THR A 95 11.59 0.23 -5.42
CA THR A 95 12.42 -0.89 -5.89
C THR A 95 11.57 -2.15 -6.11
N ARG A 96 10.64 -2.45 -5.20
CA ARG A 96 9.71 -3.56 -5.36
C ARG A 96 8.81 -3.38 -6.58
N GLY A 97 8.24 -2.20 -6.77
CA GLY A 97 7.42 -1.90 -7.95
C GLY A 97 8.18 -2.07 -9.27
N LEU A 98 9.45 -1.64 -9.31
CA LEU A 98 10.33 -1.86 -10.47
C LEU A 98 10.63 -3.35 -10.69
N PHE A 99 10.96 -4.08 -9.63
CA PHE A 99 11.21 -5.52 -9.72
C PHE A 99 9.98 -6.27 -10.22
N MET A 100 8.79 -5.99 -9.68
CA MET A 100 7.55 -6.63 -10.12
C MET A 100 7.21 -6.29 -11.57
N SER A 101 7.44 -5.05 -11.99
CA SER A 101 7.27 -4.64 -13.40
C SER A 101 8.23 -5.40 -14.33
N TRP A 102 9.48 -5.62 -13.90
CA TRP A 102 10.44 -6.42 -14.63
C TRP A 102 10.01 -7.90 -14.70
N VAL A 103 9.57 -8.49 -13.58
CA VAL A 103 9.08 -9.88 -13.54
C VAL A 103 7.89 -10.06 -14.49
N LEU A 104 6.92 -9.15 -14.48
CA LEU A 104 5.75 -9.22 -15.36
C LEU A 104 6.13 -9.11 -16.84
N LYS A 105 7.11 -8.26 -17.17
CA LYS A 105 7.62 -8.11 -18.55
C LYS A 105 8.35 -9.36 -19.06
N HIS A 106 8.92 -10.16 -18.17
CA HIS A 106 9.69 -11.37 -18.49
C HIS A 106 8.99 -12.63 -17.97
N ARG A 107 7.65 -12.63 -17.88
CA ARG A 107 6.89 -13.76 -17.33
C ARG A 107 7.05 -15.07 -18.11
N ASP A 108 7.51 -14.98 -19.35
CA ASP A 108 7.84 -16.06 -20.26
C ASP A 108 9.27 -16.59 -20.08
N ASP A 109 10.08 -15.94 -19.24
CA ASP A 109 11.41 -16.40 -18.88
C ASP A 109 11.31 -17.76 -18.13
N PRO A 110 11.92 -18.84 -18.69
CA PRO A 110 11.86 -20.17 -18.09
C PRO A 110 12.43 -20.26 -16.68
N PHE A 111 13.41 -19.41 -16.34
CA PHE A 111 14.01 -19.37 -15.01
C PHE A 111 13.02 -18.77 -14.00
N LEU A 112 12.35 -17.65 -14.35
CA LEU A 112 11.35 -17.04 -13.48
C LEU A 112 10.13 -17.95 -13.27
N LEU A 113 9.67 -18.63 -14.32
CA LEU A 113 8.60 -19.62 -14.20
C LEU A 113 8.95 -20.76 -13.24
N THR A 114 10.19 -21.23 -13.29
CA THR A 114 10.68 -22.28 -12.37
C THR A 114 10.74 -21.78 -10.94
N LEU A 115 11.23 -20.56 -10.73
CA LEU A 115 11.38 -19.94 -9.41
C LEU A 115 10.01 -19.66 -8.75
N LEU A 116 9.02 -19.21 -9.53
CA LEU A 116 7.65 -19.02 -9.06
C LEU A 116 6.96 -20.35 -8.70
N LYS A 117 7.09 -21.38 -9.54
CA LYS A 117 6.51 -22.71 -9.27
C LYS A 117 7.11 -23.39 -8.05
N ALA A 118 8.42 -23.26 -7.85
CA ALA A 118 9.11 -23.81 -6.68
C ALA A 118 8.63 -23.19 -5.36
N ASN A 119 8.13 -21.96 -5.37
CA ASN A 119 7.64 -21.26 -4.18
C ASN A 119 6.18 -21.61 -3.85
N VAL A 120 5.37 -21.98 -4.84
CA VAL A 120 4.00 -22.48 -4.64
C VAL A 120 4.01 -23.86 -3.97
N ASN A 121 4.99 -24.70 -4.30
CA ASN A 121 5.14 -26.06 -3.76
C ASN A 121 5.79 -26.12 -2.35
N ARG A 122 6.06 -24.97 -1.72
CA ARG A 122 6.62 -24.87 -0.36
C ARG A 122 5.58 -24.52 0.70
N LYS A 123 4.30 -24.48 0.33
CA LYS A 123 3.17 -24.38 1.27
C LYS A 123 2.54 -25.73 1.52
#